data_AF-A0A347AIT6-F1
#
_entry.id   AF-A0A347AIT6-F1
#
_cell.length_a   1.000
_cell.length_b   1.000
_cell.length_c   1.000
_cell.angle_alpha   90.00
_cell.angle_beta   90.00
_cell.angle_gamma   90.00
#
_symmetry.space_group_name_H-M   'P 1'
#
loop_
_entity.id
_entity.type
_entity.pdbx_description
1 polymer ?
#
loop_
_entity_poly.entity_id
_entity_poly.type
_entity_poly.pdbx_seq_one_letter_code
_entity_poly.pdbx_strand_id
1 'polypeptide(L)'
;MDKLEEIIRKYALINATQHGGQAQPGAVIGMIMSKHPEYRQNAGEVSKTAAQIVQTVNQMSAQDQDHELEDRGGYQEKKKQEKVKGLADLPHTEDGVVLRFAPNPSGPLHIGHARAALSNDEYRKRYEGKLILRVEDTDPRRVDPDAYQMIPEDLKWMGVTWEEEIIQSDRMEIYYQLAEELIKQGGAYMCTCPGDVFKELKDSSQPCPHRDATVEENLALWEKMPQSSEGEMVLRVKTDIKHKNPAIRDWVAMRVVEETHPRVGDKYRVYPMMNFSVAVDDHLLGVTHVLRGKDHLANSEKQEYLYHHLDWDVPEFIHYGRLKMEDIPLSTSQARQGIEDGIYSGWDDPRLGTIRAIARRGIQAEAIRQLMTEIGVKMADTAVSWKKIYGLNRTFLEEKANRYFMVAHPQLVEIEGVPESLMGTVERPLHPDHLDRGMRALNFNGRVYLDSEDIPTQPGEVLRLMDAVNITFQDGQAQYHSEGLDEAREAKAHIVQWVPATNAVETEMVMPDATIVSGYAEESISPVEVDDVVQMERIGFARLDGKEDGQLRFYYAHK
;
A
#
# COMPACT_ATOMS: atom_id res chain seq x y z
N MET A 1 -16.90 20.29 -51.93
CA MET A 1 -16.35 19.07 -51.33
C MET A 1 -17.47 18.40 -50.57
N ASP A 2 -17.54 17.08 -50.62
CA ASP A 2 -18.46 16.32 -49.76
C ASP A 2 -18.10 16.55 -48.28
N LYS A 3 -19.10 16.51 -47.38
CA LYS A 3 -18.90 16.72 -45.94
C LYS A 3 -17.87 15.74 -45.36
N LEU A 4 -17.82 14.52 -45.90
CA LEU A 4 -16.80 13.53 -45.54
C LEU A 4 -15.41 13.99 -45.99
N GLU A 5 -15.25 14.45 -47.23
CA GLU A 5 -13.96 14.94 -47.75
C GLU A 5 -13.40 16.09 -46.91
N GLU A 6 -14.23 17.04 -46.48
CA GLU A 6 -13.77 18.15 -45.64
C GLU A 6 -13.25 17.69 -44.27
N ILE A 7 -13.95 16.74 -43.65
CA ILE A 7 -13.54 16.13 -42.39
C ILE A 7 -12.21 15.39 -42.56
N ILE A 8 -12.11 14.55 -43.59
CA ILE A 8 -10.90 13.78 -43.89
C ILE A 8 -9.72 14.73 -44.16
N ARG A 9 -9.95 15.80 -44.94
CA ARG A 9 -8.92 16.78 -45.29
C ARG A 9 -8.42 17.54 -44.08
N LYS A 10 -9.31 17.91 -43.16
CA LYS A 10 -8.91 18.49 -41.88
C LYS A 10 -8.01 17.56 -41.07
N TYR A 11 -8.38 16.29 -40.91
CA TYR A 11 -7.55 15.34 -40.15
C TYR A 11 -6.23 14.97 -40.87
N ALA A 12 -6.21 14.98 -42.20
CA ALA A 12 -4.99 14.81 -42.98
C ALA A 12 -4.02 15.99 -42.75
N LEU A 13 -4.50 17.24 -42.78
CA LEU A 13 -3.68 18.42 -42.47
C LEU A 13 -3.14 18.40 -41.03
N ILE A 14 -3.97 18.02 -40.06
CA ILE A 14 -3.54 17.83 -38.66
C ILE A 14 -2.41 16.79 -38.57
N ASN A 15 -2.58 15.64 -39.23
CA ASN A 15 -1.58 14.58 -39.20
C ASN A 15 -0.28 15.00 -39.90
N ALA A 16 -0.37 15.70 -41.05
CA ALA A 16 0.80 16.22 -41.75
C ALA A 16 1.60 17.17 -40.87
N THR A 17 0.93 18.08 -40.15
CA THR A 17 1.56 19.02 -39.21
C THR A 17 2.34 18.29 -38.10
N GLN A 18 1.77 17.20 -37.57
CA GLN A 18 2.40 16.38 -36.52
C GLN A 18 3.58 15.53 -37.02
N HIS A 19 3.69 15.31 -38.33
CA HIS A 19 4.66 14.40 -38.94
C HIS A 19 5.48 15.10 -40.04
N GLY A 20 5.87 16.36 -39.82
CA GLY A 20 6.83 17.05 -40.68
C GLY A 20 6.36 17.22 -42.12
N GLY A 21 5.06 17.43 -42.32
CA GLY A 21 4.44 17.65 -43.63
C GLY A 21 3.97 16.38 -44.35
N GLN A 22 4.05 15.21 -43.70
CA GLN A 22 3.66 13.92 -44.27
C GLN A 22 2.54 13.25 -43.48
N ALA A 23 1.31 13.34 -43.98
CA ALA A 23 0.18 12.60 -43.44
C ALA A 23 0.25 11.11 -43.82
N GLN A 24 -0.24 10.25 -42.92
CA GLN A 24 -0.32 8.81 -43.09
C GLN A 24 -1.78 8.36 -43.19
N PRO A 25 -2.20 7.63 -44.26
CA PRO A 25 -3.59 7.23 -44.44
C PRO A 25 -4.17 6.44 -43.24
N GLY A 26 -3.39 5.51 -42.68
CA GLY A 26 -3.84 4.71 -41.53
C GLY A 26 -4.12 5.54 -40.28
N ALA A 27 -3.28 6.54 -40.00
CA ALA A 27 -3.45 7.44 -38.86
C ALA A 27 -4.69 8.34 -39.05
N VAL A 28 -4.87 8.89 -40.25
CA VAL A 28 -6.03 9.72 -40.61
C VAL A 28 -7.33 8.92 -40.48
N ILE A 29 -7.38 7.69 -41.01
CA ILE A 29 -8.52 6.78 -40.86
C ILE A 29 -8.80 6.52 -39.38
N GLY A 30 -7.77 6.19 -38.58
CA GLY A 30 -7.92 5.95 -37.15
C GLY A 30 -8.52 7.14 -36.39
N MET A 31 -8.10 8.37 -36.71
CA MET A 31 -8.65 9.58 -36.13
C MET A 31 -10.13 9.80 -36.50
N ILE A 32 -10.49 9.58 -37.77
CA ILE A 32 -11.89 9.69 -38.23
C ILE A 32 -12.75 8.64 -37.51
N MET A 33 -12.31 7.38 -37.44
CA MET A 33 -13.07 6.31 -36.76
C MET A 33 -13.24 6.56 -35.27
N SER A 34 -12.30 7.26 -34.62
CA SER A 34 -12.39 7.63 -33.22
C SER A 34 -13.34 8.80 -32.98
N LYS A 35 -13.24 9.86 -33.81
CA LYS A 35 -13.93 11.13 -33.60
C LYS A 35 -15.31 11.23 -34.25
N HIS A 36 -15.55 10.42 -35.28
CA HIS A 36 -16.79 10.37 -36.03
C HIS A 36 -17.28 8.91 -36.17
N PRO A 37 -17.80 8.32 -35.07
CA PRO A 37 -18.29 6.95 -35.03
C PRO A 37 -19.29 6.57 -36.12
N GLU A 38 -20.06 7.55 -36.61
CA GLU A 38 -21.05 7.41 -37.68
C GLU A 38 -20.45 6.89 -39.00
N TYR A 39 -19.19 7.18 -39.28
CA TYR A 39 -18.53 6.74 -40.52
C TYR A 39 -17.96 5.32 -40.47
N ARG A 40 -18.05 4.63 -39.32
CA ARG A 40 -17.60 3.23 -39.20
C ARG A 40 -18.37 2.27 -40.10
N GLN A 41 -19.64 2.56 -40.36
CA GLN A 41 -20.48 1.74 -41.24
C GLN A 41 -20.04 1.79 -42.71
N ASN A 42 -19.34 2.87 -43.11
CA ASN A 42 -18.85 3.10 -44.47
C ASN A 42 -17.31 3.11 -44.53
N ALA A 43 -16.64 2.30 -43.70
CA ALA A 43 -15.18 2.34 -43.53
C ALA A 43 -14.38 2.15 -44.83
N GLY A 44 -14.90 1.40 -45.80
CA GLY A 44 -14.29 1.23 -47.13
C GLY A 44 -14.23 2.53 -47.94
N GLU A 45 -15.31 3.32 -47.91
CA GLU A 45 -15.39 4.63 -48.56
C GLU A 45 -14.45 5.64 -47.87
N VAL A 46 -14.46 5.68 -46.54
CA VAL A 46 -13.54 6.51 -45.74
C VAL A 46 -12.08 6.20 -46.08
N SER A 47 -11.73 4.91 -46.20
CA SER A 47 -10.36 4.49 -46.48
C SER A 47 -9.91 4.93 -47.87
N LYS A 48 -10.78 4.81 -48.88
CA LYS A 48 -10.51 5.23 -50.26
C LYS A 48 -10.33 6.75 -50.34
N THR A 49 -11.25 7.50 -49.74
CA THR A 49 -11.22 8.97 -49.74
C THR A 49 -10.04 9.51 -48.92
N ALA A 50 -9.72 8.89 -47.79
CA ALA A 50 -8.54 9.23 -46.98
C ALA A 50 -7.23 9.01 -47.74
N ALA A 51 -7.09 7.91 -48.49
CA ALA A 51 -5.89 7.68 -49.28
C ALA A 51 -5.68 8.77 -50.35
N GLN A 52 -6.76 9.18 -51.03
CA GLN A 52 -6.71 10.23 -52.06
C GLN A 52 -6.38 11.61 -51.46
N ILE A 53 -7.03 11.96 -50.34
CA ILE A 53 -6.84 13.26 -49.69
C ILE A 53 -5.48 13.36 -49.02
N VAL A 54 -4.97 12.28 -48.43
CA VAL A 54 -3.60 12.26 -47.88
C VAL A 54 -2.58 12.48 -48.99
N GLN A 55 -2.78 11.88 -50.16
CA GLN A 55 -1.88 12.08 -51.30
C GLN A 55 -1.85 13.55 -51.74
N THR A 56 -3.00 14.23 -51.79
CA THR A 56 -3.06 15.65 -52.17
C THR A 56 -2.48 16.56 -51.10
N VAL A 57 -2.73 16.28 -49.82
CA VAL A 57 -2.12 17.02 -48.71
C VAL A 57 -0.60 16.89 -48.70
N ASN A 58 -0.06 15.69 -48.95
CA ASN A 58 1.40 15.45 -48.96
C ASN A 58 2.11 16.08 -50.17
N GLN A 59 1.37 16.58 -51.17
CA GLN A 59 1.92 17.35 -52.30
C GLN A 59 2.00 18.86 -52.01
N MET A 60 1.34 19.34 -50.97
CA MET A 60 1.39 20.73 -50.54
C MET A 60 2.69 21.02 -49.78
N SER A 61 3.17 22.27 -49.83
CA SER A 61 4.27 22.68 -48.95
C SER A 61 3.81 22.73 -47.49
N ALA A 62 4.73 22.59 -46.53
CA ALA A 62 4.37 22.70 -45.12
C ALA A 62 3.68 24.04 -44.79
N GLN A 63 4.12 25.14 -45.43
CA GLN A 63 3.49 26.46 -45.27
C GLN A 63 2.05 26.49 -45.80
N ASP A 64 1.78 25.84 -46.93
CA ASP A 64 0.42 25.77 -47.49
C ASP A 64 -0.49 24.86 -46.65
N GLN A 65 0.06 23.78 -46.10
CA GLN A 65 -0.67 22.89 -45.19
C GLN A 65 -1.08 23.63 -43.92
N ASP A 66 -0.16 24.38 -43.32
CA ASP A 66 -0.41 25.17 -42.12
C ASP A 66 -1.47 26.26 -42.37
N HIS A 67 -1.33 27.01 -43.47
CA HIS A 67 -2.29 28.04 -43.86
C HIS A 67 -3.69 27.46 -44.10
N GLU A 68 -3.80 26.33 -44.81
CA GLU A 68 -5.09 25.68 -45.03
C GLU A 68 -5.68 25.09 -43.74
N LEU A 69 -4.84 24.62 -42.82
CA LEU A 69 -5.30 24.13 -41.52
C LEU A 69 -5.85 25.28 -40.66
N GLU A 70 -5.22 26.44 -40.68
CA GLU A 70 -5.69 27.66 -40.01
C GLU A 70 -7.06 28.11 -40.56
N ASP A 71 -7.22 28.17 -41.89
CA ASP A 71 -8.50 28.47 -42.55
C ASP A 71 -9.63 27.50 -42.13
N ARG A 72 -9.27 26.28 -41.73
CA ARG A 72 -10.18 25.22 -41.27
C ARG A 72 -10.35 25.16 -39.74
N GLY A 73 -9.99 26.24 -39.06
CA GLY A 73 -10.16 26.44 -37.62
C GLY A 73 -8.98 25.95 -36.76
N GLY A 74 -7.82 25.71 -37.37
CA GLY A 74 -6.56 25.38 -36.72
C GLY A 74 -6.52 24.02 -36.01
N TYR A 75 -5.32 23.68 -35.51
CA TYR A 75 -5.11 22.57 -34.58
C TYR A 75 -4.78 23.11 -33.19
N GLN A 76 -5.72 22.97 -32.26
CA GLN A 76 -5.40 23.14 -30.84
C GLN A 76 -4.84 21.82 -30.32
N GLU A 77 -3.52 21.76 -30.17
CA GLU A 77 -2.89 20.70 -29.41
C GLU A 77 -3.48 20.72 -28.00
N LYS A 78 -4.28 19.71 -27.64
CA LYS A 78 -4.60 19.48 -26.24
C LYS A 78 -3.26 19.17 -25.58
N LYS A 79 -2.67 20.16 -24.90
CA LYS A 79 -1.59 19.91 -23.93
C LYS A 79 -2.05 18.69 -23.14
N LYS A 80 -1.32 17.57 -23.28
CA LYS A 80 -1.44 16.47 -22.32
C LYS A 80 -1.26 17.17 -20.98
N GLN A 81 -2.31 17.28 -20.18
CA GLN A 81 -2.14 17.66 -18.78
C GLN A 81 -1.09 16.68 -18.27
N GLU A 82 0.07 17.19 -17.88
CA GLU A 82 0.99 16.42 -17.08
C GLU A 82 0.14 15.95 -15.90
N LYS A 83 -0.16 14.66 -15.87
CA LYS A 83 -0.77 14.07 -14.69
C LYS A 83 0.27 14.30 -13.62
N VAL A 84 0.00 15.24 -12.70
CA VAL A 84 0.81 15.43 -11.51
C VAL A 84 0.95 14.04 -10.89
N LYS A 85 2.16 13.48 -10.99
CA LYS A 85 2.51 12.25 -10.30
C LYS A 85 2.70 12.66 -8.85
N GLY A 86 2.00 12.01 -7.93
CA GLY A 86 2.10 12.31 -6.50
C GLY A 86 0.84 12.92 -5.90
N LEU A 87 1.04 13.63 -4.79
CA LEU A 87 0.00 14.29 -4.00
C LEU A 87 -0.41 15.63 -4.66
N ALA A 88 -1.71 15.83 -4.83
CA ALA A 88 -2.27 17.11 -5.25
C ALA A 88 -2.04 18.18 -4.17
N ASP A 89 -2.18 19.46 -4.49
CA ASP A 89 -2.17 20.49 -3.44
C ASP A 89 -3.44 20.42 -2.58
N LEU A 90 -3.31 20.76 -1.30
CA LEU A 90 -4.46 20.97 -0.40
C LEU A 90 -5.08 22.35 -0.69
N PRO A 91 -6.43 22.47 -0.63
CA PRO A 91 -7.09 23.77 -0.66
C PRO A 91 -6.86 24.53 0.67
N HIS A 92 -7.15 25.83 0.71
CA HIS A 92 -7.26 26.63 1.94
C HIS A 92 -6.13 26.41 2.98
N THR A 93 -4.88 26.60 2.55
CA THR A 93 -3.68 26.36 3.37
C THR A 93 -3.06 27.64 3.96
N GLU A 94 -3.69 28.79 3.74
CA GLU A 94 -3.13 30.11 4.05
C GLU A 94 -2.91 30.32 5.56
N ASP A 95 -3.73 29.72 6.41
CA ASP A 95 -3.67 29.83 7.88
C ASP A 95 -2.89 28.67 8.53
N GLY A 96 -2.18 27.88 7.72
CA GLY A 96 -1.43 26.70 8.14
C GLY A 96 -2.23 25.41 8.05
N VAL A 97 -1.53 24.28 8.19
CA VAL A 97 -2.11 22.95 8.01
C VAL A 97 -1.93 22.13 9.28
N VAL A 98 -3.06 21.69 9.85
CA VAL A 98 -3.13 20.71 10.93
C VAL A 98 -3.88 19.48 10.45
N LEU A 99 -3.23 18.33 10.57
CA LEU A 99 -3.65 17.02 10.11
C LEU A 99 -3.70 16.05 11.29
N ARG A 100 -4.35 14.90 11.10
CA ARG A 100 -4.31 13.80 12.08
C ARG A 100 -4.28 12.43 11.41
N PHE A 101 -3.50 11.53 11.98
CA PHE A 101 -3.65 10.10 11.77
C PHE A 101 -4.36 9.51 12.99
N ALA A 102 -5.53 8.92 12.77
CA ALA A 102 -6.44 8.52 13.84
C ALA A 102 -6.83 7.03 13.76
N PRO A 103 -5.93 6.11 14.18
CA PRO A 103 -6.21 4.67 14.18
C PRO A 103 -7.02 4.24 15.42
N ASN A 104 -7.82 3.19 15.26
CA ASN A 104 -8.35 2.46 16.42
C ASN A 104 -7.26 1.49 16.94
N PRO A 105 -7.12 1.28 18.25
CA PRO A 105 -6.12 0.36 18.80
C PRO A 105 -6.62 -1.09 18.78
N SER A 106 -7.03 -1.62 17.63
CA SER A 106 -7.53 -3.01 17.50
C SER A 106 -6.46 -4.05 17.20
N GLY A 107 -5.21 -3.59 17.06
CA GLY A 107 -4.03 -4.34 16.69
C GLY A 107 -2.98 -3.39 16.09
N PRO A 108 -1.88 -3.93 15.54
CA PRO A 108 -0.86 -3.13 14.86
C PRO A 108 -1.36 -2.52 13.55
N LEU A 109 -0.56 -1.64 12.98
CA LEU A 109 -0.87 -1.05 11.68
C LEU A 109 -0.67 -2.08 10.56
N HIS A 110 -1.33 -1.83 9.44
CA HIS A 110 -1.21 -2.63 8.22
C HIS A 110 -1.05 -1.70 7.01
N ILE A 111 -0.74 -2.24 5.84
CA ILE A 111 -0.50 -1.45 4.62
C ILE A 111 -1.62 -0.45 4.27
N GLY A 112 -2.88 -0.77 4.59
CA GLY A 112 -4.00 0.17 4.46
C GLY A 112 -3.87 1.42 5.35
N HIS A 113 -3.39 1.25 6.59
CA HIS A 113 -3.10 2.35 7.51
C HIS A 113 -1.90 3.18 7.04
N ALA A 114 -0.89 2.53 6.44
CA ALA A 114 0.27 3.22 5.89
C ALA A 114 -0.13 4.30 4.88
N ARG A 115 -1.15 4.05 4.05
CA ARG A 115 -1.67 5.06 3.13
C ARG A 115 -2.13 6.33 3.86
N ALA A 116 -2.92 6.17 4.92
CA ALA A 116 -3.44 7.29 5.69
C ALA A 116 -2.29 8.02 6.43
N ALA A 117 -1.46 7.27 7.16
CA ALA A 117 -0.36 7.82 7.95
C ALA A 117 0.66 8.57 7.08
N LEU A 118 1.13 7.93 6.00
CA LEU A 118 2.13 8.51 5.11
C LEU A 118 1.58 9.68 4.32
N SER A 119 0.33 9.63 3.85
CA SER A 119 -0.26 10.77 3.13
C SER A 119 -0.37 12.00 4.05
N ASN A 120 -0.80 11.82 5.31
CA ASN A 120 -0.86 12.92 6.27
C ASN A 120 0.55 13.44 6.60
N ASP A 121 1.55 12.58 6.81
CA ASP A 121 2.93 13.02 7.06
C ASP A 121 3.57 13.75 5.86
N GLU A 122 3.31 13.30 4.63
CA GLU A 122 3.80 13.99 3.43
C GLU A 122 3.19 15.39 3.29
N TYR A 123 1.89 15.55 3.57
CA TYR A 123 1.27 16.88 3.57
C TYR A 123 1.76 17.77 4.70
N ARG A 124 1.95 17.21 5.90
CA ARG A 124 2.59 17.90 7.01
C ARG A 124 3.95 18.46 6.59
N LYS A 125 4.80 17.64 5.96
CA LYS A 125 6.12 18.07 5.45
C LYS A 125 6.00 19.13 4.37
N ARG A 126 5.08 18.96 3.41
CA ARG A 126 4.90 19.87 2.28
C ARG A 126 4.46 21.27 2.69
N TYR A 127 3.63 21.38 3.72
CA TYR A 127 3.06 22.64 4.19
C TYR A 127 3.63 23.12 5.52
N GLU A 128 4.73 22.51 5.99
CA GLU A 128 5.35 22.80 7.30
C GLU A 128 4.32 22.78 8.44
N GLY A 129 3.35 21.87 8.34
CA GLY A 129 2.20 21.77 9.21
C GLY A 129 2.42 20.91 10.44
N LYS A 130 1.32 20.58 11.13
CA LYS A 130 1.27 19.67 12.27
C LYS A 130 0.52 18.39 11.93
N LEU A 131 0.95 17.28 12.50
CA LEU A 131 0.30 15.98 12.50
C LEU A 131 0.07 15.52 13.94
N ILE A 132 -1.17 15.17 14.22
CA ILE A 132 -1.58 14.59 15.50
C ILE A 132 -1.74 13.08 15.32
N LEU A 133 -1.16 12.30 16.23
CA LEU A 133 -1.53 10.91 16.42
C LEU A 133 -2.69 10.84 17.42
N ARG A 134 -3.86 10.39 16.97
CA ARG A 134 -5.04 10.25 17.84
C ARG A 134 -5.51 8.80 17.90
N VAL A 135 -5.29 8.13 19.03
CA VAL A 135 -5.77 6.77 19.23
C VAL A 135 -7.27 6.81 19.57
N GLU A 136 -8.09 6.26 18.68
CA GLU A 136 -9.56 6.26 18.78
C GLU A 136 -10.05 5.00 19.49
N ASP A 137 -10.01 5.02 20.82
CA ASP A 137 -10.27 3.86 21.69
C ASP A 137 -11.67 3.85 22.34
N THR A 138 -12.65 4.57 21.79
CA THR A 138 -13.98 4.71 22.41
C THR A 138 -14.90 3.49 22.25
N ASP A 139 -14.42 2.40 21.67
CA ASP A 139 -15.12 1.10 21.65
C ASP A 139 -14.35 0.07 22.49
N PRO A 140 -14.69 -0.11 23.78
CA PRO A 140 -13.91 -0.95 24.70
C PRO A 140 -13.78 -2.41 24.24
N ARG A 141 -14.72 -2.92 23.43
CA ARG A 141 -14.70 -4.29 22.90
C ARG A 141 -13.65 -4.54 21.82
N ARG A 142 -13.10 -3.46 21.25
CA ARG A 142 -12.19 -3.51 20.11
C ARG A 142 -10.78 -3.05 20.46
N VAL A 143 -10.50 -2.83 21.74
CA VAL A 143 -9.20 -2.37 22.21
C VAL A 143 -8.30 -3.58 22.45
N ASP A 144 -7.17 -3.58 21.76
CA ASP A 144 -6.01 -4.41 22.03
C ASP A 144 -5.00 -3.58 22.86
N PRO A 145 -4.73 -3.95 24.12
CA PRO A 145 -3.80 -3.20 24.98
C PRO A 145 -2.41 -3.05 24.38
N ASP A 146 -1.95 -4.03 23.61
CA ASP A 146 -0.61 -3.98 23.00
C ASP A 146 -0.56 -2.97 21.85
N ALA A 147 -1.70 -2.63 21.24
CA ALA A 147 -1.78 -1.69 20.12
C ALA A 147 -1.38 -0.25 20.50
N TYR A 148 -1.53 0.13 21.78
CA TYR A 148 -1.05 1.44 22.25
C TYR A 148 0.47 1.59 22.11
N GLN A 149 1.22 0.50 22.21
CA GLN A 149 2.66 0.48 21.93
C GLN A 149 2.95 0.21 20.46
N MET A 150 2.23 -0.75 19.85
CA MET A 150 2.53 -1.17 18.49
C MET A 150 2.32 -0.09 17.44
N ILE A 151 1.27 0.74 17.59
CA ILE A 151 0.94 1.80 16.62
C ILE A 151 2.06 2.84 16.51
N PRO A 152 2.54 3.46 17.61
CA PRO A 152 3.69 4.36 17.56
C PRO A 152 4.96 3.73 16.99
N GLU A 153 5.25 2.47 17.32
CA GLU A 153 6.41 1.74 16.79
C GLU A 153 6.33 1.57 15.27
N ASP A 154 5.17 1.15 14.76
CA ASP A 154 4.93 0.97 13.33
C ASP A 154 5.02 2.31 12.57
N LEU A 155 4.54 3.41 13.16
CA LEU A 155 4.68 4.76 12.60
C LEU A 155 6.14 5.21 12.54
N LYS A 156 6.89 5.00 13.63
CA LYS A 156 8.33 5.32 13.69
C LYS A 156 9.11 4.52 12.67
N TRP A 157 8.80 3.23 12.50
CA TRP A 157 9.41 2.39 11.48
C TRP A 157 9.15 2.94 10.07
N MET A 158 7.94 3.43 9.79
CA MET A 158 7.61 4.10 8.52
C MET A 158 8.25 5.51 8.38
N GLY A 159 8.98 6.00 9.39
CA GLY A 159 9.56 7.35 9.42
C GLY A 159 8.51 8.46 9.56
N VAL A 160 7.33 8.15 10.13
CA VAL A 160 6.30 9.14 10.44
C VAL A 160 6.59 9.76 11.80
N THR A 161 6.50 11.07 11.87
CA THR A 161 6.66 11.87 13.09
C THR A 161 5.41 12.71 13.31
N TRP A 162 5.03 12.89 14.57
CA TRP A 162 3.85 13.64 14.98
C TRP A 162 4.22 14.58 16.13
N GLU A 163 3.52 15.70 16.20
CA GLU A 163 3.77 16.74 17.20
C GLU A 163 3.03 16.48 18.52
N GLU A 164 1.86 15.84 18.46
CA GLU A 164 1.02 15.56 19.61
C GLU A 164 0.42 14.15 19.54
N GLU A 165 0.32 13.50 20.69
CA GLU A 165 -0.32 12.20 20.86
C GLU A 165 -1.53 12.32 21.80
N ILE A 166 -2.69 11.89 21.32
CA ILE A 166 -3.97 12.01 22.00
C ILE A 166 -4.63 10.64 22.10
N ILE A 167 -5.18 10.30 23.27
CA ILE A 167 -5.97 9.09 23.49
C ILE A 167 -7.40 9.51 23.83
N GLN A 168 -8.40 9.01 23.10
CA GLN A 168 -9.78 9.47 23.26
C GLN A 168 -10.38 9.10 24.63
N SER A 169 -10.00 7.97 25.23
CA SER A 169 -10.47 7.56 26.56
C SER A 169 -10.05 8.53 27.69
N ASP A 170 -9.05 9.39 27.47
CA ASP A 170 -8.72 10.49 28.40
C ASP A 170 -9.67 11.68 28.32
N ARG A 171 -10.50 11.73 27.27
CA ARG A 171 -11.29 12.91 26.89
C ARG A 171 -12.79 12.71 27.11
N MET A 172 -13.17 11.63 27.78
CA MET A 172 -14.57 11.26 28.03
C MET A 172 -15.40 12.38 28.65
N GLU A 173 -14.85 13.10 29.64
CA GLU A 173 -15.54 14.23 30.28
C GLU A 173 -15.82 15.39 29.31
N ILE A 174 -14.92 15.63 28.34
CA ILE A 174 -15.12 16.65 27.29
C ILE A 174 -16.30 16.25 26.41
N TYR A 175 -16.39 14.96 26.04
CA TYR A 175 -17.48 14.46 25.23
C TYR A 175 -18.83 14.56 25.95
N TYR A 176 -18.88 14.30 27.25
CA TYR A 176 -20.11 14.46 28.04
C TYR A 176 -20.57 15.91 28.14
N GLN A 177 -19.64 16.83 28.41
CA GLN A 177 -19.95 18.26 28.47
C GLN A 177 -20.54 18.78 27.15
N LEU A 178 -19.95 18.38 26.02
CA LEU A 178 -20.45 18.77 24.70
C LEU A 178 -21.75 18.08 24.31
N ALA A 179 -21.98 16.86 24.78
CA ALA A 179 -23.27 16.19 24.61
C ALA A 179 -24.39 16.94 25.36
N GLU A 180 -24.13 17.37 26.59
CA GLU A 180 -25.06 18.21 27.36
C GLU A 180 -25.31 19.56 26.70
N GLU A 181 -24.27 20.21 26.21
CA GLU A 181 -24.40 21.49 25.49
C GLU A 181 -25.24 21.33 24.23
N LEU A 182 -25.00 20.27 23.46
CA LEU A 182 -25.79 19.97 22.26
C LEU A 182 -27.27 19.71 22.59
N ILE A 183 -27.58 19.08 23.74
CA ILE A 183 -28.96 18.94 24.23
C ILE A 183 -29.56 20.31 24.56
N LYS A 184 -28.83 21.17 25.29
CA LYS A 184 -29.30 22.51 25.69
C LYS A 184 -29.59 23.42 24.50
N GLN A 185 -28.78 23.31 23.44
CA GLN A 185 -28.97 24.03 22.17
C GLN A 185 -30.07 23.42 21.29
N GLY A 186 -30.65 22.28 21.69
CA GLY A 186 -31.69 21.59 20.93
C GLY A 186 -31.17 20.81 19.71
N GLY A 187 -29.85 20.68 19.55
CA GLY A 187 -29.20 19.94 18.48
C GLY A 187 -29.17 18.42 18.69
N ALA A 188 -29.56 17.93 19.88
CA ALA A 188 -29.70 16.51 20.18
C ALA A 188 -30.92 16.20 21.05
N TYR A 189 -31.26 14.90 21.15
CA TYR A 189 -32.32 14.39 22.03
C TYR A 189 -32.04 12.94 22.45
N MET A 190 -32.56 12.58 23.61
CA MET A 190 -32.53 11.22 24.15
C MET A 190 -33.64 10.39 23.51
N CYS A 191 -33.30 9.17 23.10
CA CYS A 191 -34.23 8.26 22.45
C CYS A 191 -34.21 6.91 23.16
N THR A 192 -35.39 6.49 23.63
CA THR A 192 -35.65 5.19 24.28
C THR A 192 -36.45 4.23 23.38
N CYS A 193 -36.60 4.56 22.10
CA CYS A 193 -37.24 3.66 21.16
C CYS A 193 -36.39 2.38 20.99
N PRO A 194 -37.00 1.19 20.93
CA PRO A 194 -36.32 -0.01 20.45
C PRO A 194 -35.66 0.24 19.09
N GLY A 195 -34.49 -0.36 18.86
CA GLY A 195 -33.66 -0.06 17.70
C GLY A 195 -34.32 -0.36 16.35
N ASP A 196 -35.11 -1.43 16.28
CA ASP A 196 -35.93 -1.83 15.14
C ASP A 196 -37.07 -0.84 14.88
N VAL A 197 -37.79 -0.43 15.93
CA VAL A 197 -38.86 0.59 15.85
C VAL A 197 -38.32 1.93 15.36
N PHE A 198 -37.19 2.39 15.92
CA PHE A 198 -36.56 3.62 15.45
C PHE A 198 -36.13 3.50 14.00
N LYS A 199 -35.57 2.35 13.60
CA LYS A 199 -35.16 2.11 12.22
C LYS A 199 -36.34 2.20 11.25
N GLU A 200 -37.50 1.62 11.59
CA GLU A 200 -38.71 1.71 10.77
C GLU A 200 -39.16 3.17 10.57
N LEU A 201 -39.31 3.92 11.67
CA LEU A 201 -39.67 5.34 11.62
C LEU A 201 -38.67 6.15 10.78
N LYS A 202 -37.37 5.97 11.05
CA LYS A 202 -36.27 6.63 10.36
C LYS A 202 -36.29 6.31 8.87
N ASP A 203 -36.47 5.06 8.47
CA ASP A 203 -36.48 4.65 7.06
C ASP A 203 -37.72 5.21 6.33
N SER A 204 -38.85 5.35 7.04
CA SER A 204 -40.06 6.04 6.59
C SER A 204 -40.00 7.58 6.67
N SER A 205 -38.85 8.17 7.01
CA SER A 205 -38.66 9.63 7.16
C SER A 205 -39.58 10.28 8.20
N GLN A 206 -39.96 9.52 9.23
CA GLN A 206 -40.79 9.99 10.33
C GLN A 206 -39.93 10.19 11.59
N PRO A 207 -40.10 11.29 12.32
CA PRO A 207 -39.41 11.49 13.59
C PRO A 207 -39.96 10.51 14.63
N CYS A 208 -39.12 10.09 15.58
CA CYS A 208 -39.62 9.35 16.72
C CYS A 208 -40.31 10.29 17.73
N PRO A 209 -41.19 9.78 18.61
CA PRO A 209 -41.94 10.61 19.56
C PRO A 209 -41.06 11.43 20.51
N HIS A 210 -39.83 11.00 20.76
CA HIS A 210 -38.89 11.67 21.66
C HIS A 210 -38.16 12.87 21.02
N ARG A 211 -38.24 13.04 19.69
CA ARG A 211 -37.45 14.05 18.96
C ARG A 211 -37.76 15.48 19.40
N ASP A 212 -39.00 15.74 19.82
CA ASP A 212 -39.49 17.05 20.24
C ASP A 212 -39.61 17.16 21.77
N ALA A 213 -39.01 16.24 22.53
CA ALA A 213 -38.91 16.33 23.99
C ALA A 213 -38.19 17.62 24.42
N THR A 214 -38.56 18.17 25.58
CA THR A 214 -37.96 19.42 26.08
C THR A 214 -36.51 19.21 26.52
N VAL A 215 -35.77 20.31 26.69
CA VAL A 215 -34.38 20.24 27.17
C VAL A 215 -34.32 19.57 28.54
N GLU A 216 -35.26 19.87 29.43
CA GLU A 216 -35.34 19.30 30.78
C GLU A 216 -35.60 17.79 30.76
N GLU A 217 -36.52 17.33 29.91
CA GLU A 217 -36.80 15.90 29.73
C GLU A 217 -35.58 15.14 29.20
N ASN A 218 -34.87 15.72 28.23
CA ASN A 218 -33.65 15.14 27.68
C ASN A 218 -32.52 15.09 28.71
N LEU A 219 -32.28 16.17 29.46
CA LEU A 219 -31.25 16.20 30.50
C LEU A 219 -31.55 15.21 31.63
N ALA A 220 -32.81 15.05 32.02
CA ALA A 220 -33.23 14.07 33.01
C ALA A 220 -33.01 12.61 32.56
N LEU A 221 -33.12 12.32 31.25
CA LEU A 221 -32.79 11.02 30.68
C LEU A 221 -31.27 10.84 30.52
N TRP A 222 -30.55 11.88 30.12
CA TRP A 222 -29.09 11.88 30.02
C TRP A 222 -28.43 11.54 31.35
N GLU A 223 -28.88 12.15 32.46
CA GLU A 223 -28.39 11.86 33.82
C GLU A 223 -28.61 10.39 34.24
N LYS A 224 -29.65 9.74 33.72
CA LYS A 224 -30.01 8.34 33.99
C LYS A 224 -29.32 7.33 33.06
N MET A 225 -28.72 7.79 31.97
CA MET A 225 -28.12 6.93 30.96
C MET A 225 -26.98 6.05 31.51
N PRO A 226 -26.10 6.51 32.41
CA PRO A 226 -25.07 5.65 32.98
C PRO A 226 -25.59 4.47 33.80
N GLN A 227 -26.85 4.49 34.25
CA GLN A 227 -27.47 3.39 35.00
C GLN A 227 -28.32 2.46 34.13
N SER A 228 -28.56 2.81 32.85
CA SER A 228 -29.37 2.00 31.95
C SER A 228 -28.62 0.79 31.40
N SER A 229 -29.35 -0.12 30.77
CA SER A 229 -28.76 -1.24 30.04
C SER A 229 -28.37 -0.85 28.62
N GLU A 230 -27.48 -1.65 28.01
CA GLU A 230 -27.11 -1.47 26.61
C GLU A 230 -28.34 -1.54 25.67
N GLY A 231 -28.45 -0.55 24.78
CA GLY A 231 -29.55 -0.45 23.82
C GLY A 231 -30.86 0.11 24.39
N GLU A 232 -30.96 0.35 25.70
CA GLU A 232 -32.17 0.89 26.34
C GLU A 232 -32.41 2.36 25.97
N MET A 233 -31.34 3.16 25.92
CA MET A 233 -31.40 4.55 25.48
C MET A 233 -30.13 4.99 24.77
N VAL A 234 -30.27 5.97 23.89
CA VAL A 234 -29.17 6.57 23.13
C VAL A 234 -29.38 8.08 22.99
N LEU A 235 -28.30 8.84 22.90
CA LEU A 235 -28.35 10.23 22.46
C LEU A 235 -28.29 10.29 20.94
N ARG A 236 -29.17 11.04 20.30
CA ARG A 236 -29.19 11.24 18.84
C ARG A 236 -28.98 12.70 18.49
N VAL A 237 -28.17 12.95 17.46
CA VAL A 237 -28.05 14.30 16.88
C VAL A 237 -29.27 14.55 16.01
N LYS A 238 -29.93 15.70 16.17
CA LYS A 238 -31.02 16.12 15.29
C LYS A 238 -30.45 16.51 13.94
N THR A 239 -30.92 15.84 12.90
CA THR A 239 -30.53 16.13 11.50
C THR A 239 -31.79 16.33 10.67
N ASP A 240 -31.67 16.35 9.35
CA ASP A 240 -32.84 16.23 8.48
C ASP A 240 -33.39 14.79 8.52
N ILE A 241 -34.56 14.60 9.17
CA ILE A 241 -35.24 13.30 9.20
C ILE A 241 -35.68 12.84 7.81
N LYS A 242 -35.77 13.74 6.82
CA LYS A 242 -36.08 13.46 5.42
C LYS A 242 -34.83 13.31 4.54
N HIS A 243 -33.64 13.31 5.13
CA HIS A 243 -32.38 13.23 4.39
C HIS A 243 -32.38 12.03 3.41
N LYS A 244 -31.87 12.21 2.20
CA LYS A 244 -31.90 11.14 1.17
C LYS A 244 -31.15 9.89 1.59
N ASN A 245 -30.06 10.06 2.33
CA ASN A 245 -29.29 8.95 2.90
C ASN A 245 -29.83 8.61 4.31
N PRO A 246 -30.47 7.43 4.51
CA PRO A 246 -31.03 7.04 5.80
C PRO A 246 -30.00 6.84 6.91
N ALA A 247 -28.71 6.74 6.58
CA ALA A 247 -27.66 6.62 7.59
C ALA A 247 -27.43 7.94 8.33
N ILE A 248 -27.74 9.09 7.72
CA ILE A 248 -27.54 10.44 8.26
C ILE A 248 -28.72 10.87 9.14
N ARG A 249 -29.91 10.33 8.89
CA ARG A 249 -31.12 10.63 9.68
C ARG A 249 -30.91 10.25 11.15
N ASP A 250 -30.93 11.28 11.99
CA ASP A 250 -30.87 11.29 13.44
C ASP A 250 -29.94 10.21 14.02
N TRP A 251 -28.66 10.30 13.62
CA TRP A 251 -27.63 9.34 13.96
C TRP A 251 -27.28 9.39 15.46
N VAL A 252 -26.80 8.26 16.00
CA VAL A 252 -26.48 8.09 17.42
C VAL A 252 -25.15 8.74 17.76
N ALA A 253 -25.14 9.66 18.73
CA ALA A 253 -23.96 10.32 19.28
C ALA A 253 -23.34 9.56 20.45
N MET A 254 -24.16 9.03 21.37
CA MET A 254 -23.72 8.34 22.58
C MET A 254 -24.50 7.04 22.76
N ARG A 255 -23.84 6.00 23.28
CA ARG A 255 -24.44 4.70 23.61
C ARG A 255 -23.94 4.19 24.95
N VAL A 256 -24.72 3.32 25.59
CA VAL A 256 -24.21 2.51 26.70
C VAL A 256 -23.46 1.31 26.15
N VAL A 257 -22.33 0.97 26.76
CA VAL A 257 -21.56 -0.25 26.49
C VAL A 257 -21.24 -0.92 27.82
N GLU A 258 -21.68 -2.16 27.98
CA GLU A 258 -21.43 -2.96 29.18
C GLU A 258 -20.17 -3.82 29.00
N GLU A 259 -19.02 -3.14 28.88
CA GLU A 259 -17.70 -3.77 28.73
C GLU A 259 -16.66 -2.97 29.51
N THR A 260 -15.73 -3.67 30.15
CA THR A 260 -14.61 -3.02 30.86
C THR A 260 -13.59 -2.52 29.85
N HIS A 261 -13.28 -1.22 29.88
CA HIS A 261 -12.28 -0.66 28.97
C HIS A 261 -10.87 -1.05 29.43
N PRO A 262 -9.98 -1.59 28.57
CA PRO A 262 -8.68 -2.08 29.01
C PRO A 262 -7.78 -1.04 29.69
N ARG A 263 -7.89 0.23 29.25
CA ARG A 263 -7.14 1.37 29.81
C ARG A 263 -7.80 2.09 31.00
N VAL A 264 -9.10 2.40 30.92
CA VAL A 264 -9.80 3.24 31.92
C VAL A 264 -10.72 2.45 32.86
N GLY A 265 -10.72 1.12 32.75
CA GLY A 265 -11.52 0.21 33.58
C GLY A 265 -13.02 0.47 33.45
N ASP A 266 -13.73 0.30 34.56
CA ASP A 266 -15.19 0.49 34.64
C ASP A 266 -15.59 1.95 34.93
N LYS A 267 -14.68 2.91 34.74
CA LYS A 267 -14.94 4.33 35.03
C LYS A 267 -16.11 4.89 34.20
N TYR A 268 -16.29 4.38 32.98
CA TYR A 268 -17.28 4.87 32.04
C TYR A 268 -18.13 3.73 31.47
N ARG A 269 -19.44 3.96 31.38
CA ARG A 269 -20.41 3.08 30.71
C ARG A 269 -21.04 3.71 29.47
N VAL A 270 -21.00 5.04 29.36
CA VAL A 270 -21.54 5.79 28.22
C VAL A 270 -20.38 6.17 27.30
N TYR A 271 -20.40 5.69 26.06
CA TYR A 271 -19.33 5.93 25.09
C TYR A 271 -19.82 6.73 23.89
N PRO A 272 -19.03 7.70 23.40
CA PRO A 272 -19.33 8.41 22.17
C PRO A 272 -19.16 7.48 20.97
N MET A 273 -20.06 7.63 20.01
CA MET A 273 -19.91 7.08 18.68
C MET A 273 -18.86 7.87 17.91
N MET A 274 -18.11 7.17 17.04
CA MET A 274 -17.01 7.74 16.24
C MET A 274 -17.33 9.10 15.60
N ASN A 275 -18.53 9.29 15.01
CA ASN A 275 -18.84 10.58 14.37
C ASN A 275 -18.86 11.75 15.38
N PHE A 276 -19.33 11.51 16.61
CA PHE A 276 -19.37 12.53 17.65
C PHE A 276 -17.97 12.83 18.17
N SER A 277 -17.23 11.81 18.64
CA SER A 277 -15.89 12.02 19.20
C SER A 277 -14.90 12.58 18.18
N VAL A 278 -14.93 12.11 16.93
CA VAL A 278 -14.05 12.62 15.86
C VAL A 278 -14.30 14.10 15.57
N ALA A 279 -15.56 14.54 15.43
CA ALA A 279 -15.84 15.94 15.12
C ALA A 279 -15.47 16.87 16.29
N VAL A 280 -15.75 16.44 17.52
CA VAL A 280 -15.32 17.15 18.74
C VAL A 280 -13.81 17.29 18.78
N ASP A 281 -13.08 16.19 18.57
CA ASP A 281 -11.62 16.22 18.65
C ASP A 281 -10.98 16.96 17.49
N ASP A 282 -11.49 16.80 16.26
CA ASP A 282 -10.97 17.53 15.10
C ASP A 282 -11.13 19.05 15.34
N HIS A 283 -12.27 19.52 15.84
CA HIS A 283 -12.46 20.93 16.19
C HIS A 283 -11.52 21.40 17.32
N LEU A 284 -11.56 20.73 18.47
CA LEU A 284 -10.81 21.16 19.66
C LEU A 284 -9.29 21.09 19.49
N LEU A 285 -8.81 20.21 18.62
CA LEU A 285 -7.39 20.09 18.30
C LEU A 285 -6.98 20.96 17.10
N GLY A 286 -7.91 21.74 16.54
CA GLY A 286 -7.66 22.65 15.43
C GLY A 286 -7.30 21.95 14.12
N VAL A 287 -7.81 20.73 13.89
CA VAL A 287 -7.61 20.01 12.64
C VAL A 287 -8.25 20.79 11.50
N THR A 288 -7.44 21.21 10.54
CA THR A 288 -7.87 21.96 9.35
C THR A 288 -8.27 21.06 8.20
N HIS A 289 -7.62 19.89 8.07
CA HIS A 289 -7.73 19.01 6.92
C HIS A 289 -7.89 17.57 7.38
N VAL A 290 -8.96 16.92 6.92
CA VAL A 290 -9.30 15.55 7.26
C VAL A 290 -9.13 14.64 6.05
N LEU A 291 -8.01 13.92 6.02
CA LEU A 291 -7.70 12.96 4.96
C LEU A 291 -8.09 11.54 5.39
N ARG A 292 -8.99 10.90 4.63
CA ARG A 292 -9.45 9.52 4.89
C ARG A 292 -10.06 8.82 3.68
N GLY A 293 -10.39 7.53 3.82
CA GLY A 293 -11.02 6.75 2.76
C GLY A 293 -12.44 7.22 2.41
N LYS A 294 -12.84 7.08 1.14
CA LYS A 294 -14.16 7.47 0.60
C LYS A 294 -15.35 6.75 1.25
N ASP A 295 -15.09 5.67 1.97
CA ASP A 295 -16.08 5.01 2.82
C ASP A 295 -16.59 5.88 3.98
N HIS A 296 -15.89 6.97 4.28
CA HIS A 296 -16.29 7.97 5.26
C HIS A 296 -16.98 9.20 4.66
N LEU A 297 -17.43 9.18 3.40
CA LEU A 297 -18.20 10.29 2.81
C LEU A 297 -19.45 10.60 3.63
N ALA A 298 -20.27 9.59 3.92
CA ALA A 298 -21.45 9.73 4.75
C ALA A 298 -21.13 10.15 6.20
N ASN A 299 -19.90 9.93 6.68
CA ASN A 299 -19.49 10.36 8.01
C ASN A 299 -19.15 11.85 8.03
N SER A 300 -18.54 12.40 6.96
CA SER A 300 -18.33 13.85 6.83
C SER A 300 -19.66 14.59 6.88
N GLU A 301 -20.66 14.14 6.10
CA GLU A 301 -22.01 14.73 6.12
C GLU A 301 -22.68 14.64 7.51
N LYS A 302 -22.46 13.55 8.27
CA LYS A 302 -22.96 13.46 9.65
C LYS A 302 -22.30 14.47 10.57
N GLN A 303 -20.98 14.60 10.44
CA GLN A 303 -20.16 15.46 11.28
C GLN A 303 -20.48 16.93 11.05
N GLU A 304 -20.75 17.34 9.80
CA GLU A 304 -21.18 18.71 9.46
C GLU A 304 -22.39 19.18 10.28
N TYR A 305 -23.37 18.31 10.56
CA TYR A 305 -24.48 18.67 11.46
C TYR A 305 -24.00 19.05 12.86
N LEU A 306 -22.99 18.35 13.40
CA LEU A 306 -22.44 18.64 14.71
C LEU A 306 -21.68 19.98 14.71
N TYR A 307 -20.87 20.23 13.67
CA TYR A 307 -20.19 21.52 13.47
C TYR A 307 -21.20 22.68 13.41
N HIS A 308 -22.26 22.54 12.61
CA HIS A 308 -23.28 23.59 12.49
C HIS A 308 -24.08 23.81 13.78
N HIS A 309 -24.43 22.75 14.51
CA HIS A 309 -25.16 22.91 15.79
C HIS A 309 -24.33 23.65 16.83
N LEU A 310 -23.02 23.40 16.87
CA LEU A 310 -22.12 23.99 17.85
C LEU A 310 -21.43 25.28 17.37
N ASP A 311 -21.84 25.80 16.20
CA ASP A 311 -21.30 27.02 15.57
C ASP A 311 -19.77 26.95 15.36
N TRP A 312 -19.31 25.83 14.80
CA TRP A 312 -17.90 25.55 14.52
C TRP A 312 -17.61 25.57 13.03
N ASP A 313 -16.40 25.97 12.66
CA ASP A 313 -15.89 25.87 11.30
C ASP A 313 -15.68 24.41 10.89
N VAL A 314 -16.17 24.05 9.70
CA VAL A 314 -16.02 22.71 9.14
C VAL A 314 -14.63 22.56 8.52
N PRO A 315 -13.84 21.52 8.88
CA PRO A 315 -12.55 21.28 8.26
C PRO A 315 -12.69 20.81 6.82
N GLU A 316 -11.62 20.98 6.05
CA GLU A 316 -11.54 20.48 4.68
C GLU A 316 -11.53 18.95 4.66
N PHE A 317 -12.60 18.34 4.16
CA PHE A 317 -12.69 16.89 4.01
C PHE A 317 -12.14 16.44 2.66
N ILE A 318 -11.07 15.62 2.70
CA ILE A 318 -10.45 15.06 1.52
C ILE A 318 -10.54 13.54 1.56
N HIS A 319 -11.37 13.00 0.68
CA HIS A 319 -11.55 11.56 0.57
C HIS A 319 -10.72 10.98 -0.56
N TYR A 320 -10.18 9.78 -0.32
CA TYR A 320 -9.46 9.01 -1.34
C TYR A 320 -10.06 7.61 -1.50
N GLY A 321 -9.89 7.01 -2.68
CA GLY A 321 -10.39 5.67 -2.97
C GLY A 321 -9.79 4.61 -2.05
N ARG A 322 -10.44 3.47 -1.89
CA ARG A 322 -9.94 2.38 -1.06
C ARG A 322 -8.66 1.80 -1.65
N LEU A 323 -7.74 1.41 -0.77
CA LEU A 323 -6.59 0.58 -1.11
C LEU A 323 -7.00 -0.89 -0.94
N LYS A 324 -6.77 -1.71 -1.96
CA LYS A 324 -6.88 -3.17 -1.87
C LYS A 324 -5.51 -3.78 -2.12
N MET A 325 -5.16 -4.78 -1.33
CA MET A 325 -4.04 -5.66 -1.64
C MET A 325 -4.53 -6.93 -2.27
N GLU A 326 -3.83 -7.38 -3.32
CA GLU A 326 -4.04 -8.71 -3.88
C GLU A 326 -3.64 -9.77 -2.84
N ASP A 327 -4.46 -10.80 -2.70
CA ASP A 327 -4.20 -12.03 -1.93
C ASP A 327 -3.98 -11.88 -0.41
N ILE A 328 -4.27 -10.72 0.19
CA ILE A 328 -4.18 -10.52 1.65
C ILE A 328 -5.41 -9.78 2.22
N PRO A 329 -6.08 -10.34 3.23
CA PRO A 329 -7.11 -9.61 3.96
C PRO A 329 -6.49 -8.52 4.83
N LEU A 330 -6.97 -7.29 4.69
CA LEU A 330 -6.55 -6.13 5.51
C LEU A 330 -7.43 -5.92 6.75
N SER A 331 -8.12 -6.96 7.21
CA SER A 331 -9.01 -6.86 8.37
C SER A 331 -8.27 -7.26 9.64
N THR A 332 -8.02 -6.30 10.54
CA THR A 332 -7.34 -6.54 11.83
C THR A 332 -8.07 -7.60 12.67
N SER A 333 -9.40 -7.57 12.71
CA SER A 333 -10.18 -8.56 13.47
C SER A 333 -10.07 -9.98 12.91
N GLN A 334 -10.00 -10.12 11.58
CA GLN A 334 -9.82 -11.45 10.96
C GLN A 334 -8.39 -11.97 11.18
N ALA A 335 -7.39 -11.09 11.12
CA ALA A 335 -6.01 -11.46 11.41
C ALA A 335 -5.86 -11.88 12.88
N ARG A 336 -6.45 -11.13 13.82
CA ARG A 336 -6.48 -11.48 15.24
C ARG A 336 -7.11 -12.86 15.48
N GLN A 337 -8.29 -13.11 14.91
CA GLN A 337 -8.93 -14.41 15.01
C GLN A 337 -8.03 -15.53 14.45
N GLY A 338 -7.36 -15.30 13.32
CA GLY A 338 -6.42 -16.28 12.75
C GLY A 338 -5.19 -16.55 13.62
N ILE A 339 -4.74 -15.56 14.40
CA ILE A 339 -3.67 -15.75 15.40
C ILE A 339 -4.20 -16.58 16.58
N GLU A 340 -5.39 -16.25 17.10
CA GLU A 340 -6.05 -16.98 18.19
C GLU A 340 -6.36 -18.44 17.79
N ASP A 341 -6.72 -18.69 16.53
CA ASP A 341 -6.97 -20.00 15.95
C ASP A 341 -5.68 -20.77 15.61
N GLY A 342 -4.50 -20.18 15.80
CA GLY A 342 -3.20 -20.78 15.48
C GLY A 342 -2.89 -20.92 13.98
N ILE A 343 -3.67 -20.26 13.12
CA ILE A 343 -3.41 -20.20 11.66
C ILE A 343 -2.16 -19.35 11.40
N TYR A 344 -2.02 -18.23 12.12
CA TYR A 344 -0.87 -17.33 12.06
C TYR A 344 -0.04 -17.42 13.34
N SER A 345 1.28 -17.34 13.21
CA SER A 345 2.22 -17.39 14.33
C SER A 345 2.19 -16.15 15.23
N GLY A 346 1.74 -15.01 14.69
CA GLY A 346 1.67 -13.73 15.39
C GLY A 346 1.34 -12.59 14.43
N TRP A 347 1.40 -11.36 14.93
CA TRP A 347 1.13 -10.16 14.14
C TRP A 347 2.16 -9.87 13.05
N ASP A 348 3.36 -10.45 13.16
CA ASP A 348 4.48 -10.34 12.26
C ASP A 348 4.64 -11.58 11.35
N ASP A 349 3.64 -12.47 11.33
CA ASP A 349 3.57 -13.61 10.43
C ASP A 349 3.63 -13.14 8.96
N PRO A 350 4.48 -13.74 8.11
CA PRO A 350 4.77 -13.21 6.77
C PRO A 350 3.57 -13.24 5.80
N ARG A 351 2.51 -13.97 6.16
CA ARG A 351 1.25 -14.04 5.41
C ARG A 351 0.33 -12.85 5.67
N LEU A 352 0.61 -12.05 6.70
CA LEU A 352 -0.18 -10.88 7.05
C LEU A 352 0.29 -9.62 6.33
N GLY A 353 -0.63 -8.68 6.13
CA GLY A 353 -0.36 -7.36 5.56
C GLY A 353 -0.01 -6.29 6.60
N THR A 354 0.34 -6.69 7.82
CA THR A 354 0.76 -5.80 8.90
C THR A 354 2.09 -5.13 8.57
N ILE A 355 2.31 -3.94 9.11
CA ILE A 355 3.61 -3.24 8.97
C ILE A 355 4.73 -4.10 9.57
N ARG A 356 4.44 -4.81 10.65
CA ARG A 356 5.37 -5.74 11.31
C ARG A 356 5.79 -6.91 10.41
N ALA A 357 4.85 -7.58 9.77
CA ALA A 357 5.16 -8.67 8.83
C ALA A 357 5.97 -8.15 7.63
N ILE A 358 5.59 -6.99 7.09
CA ILE A 358 6.30 -6.33 5.99
C ILE A 358 7.75 -6.00 6.39
N ALA A 359 7.94 -5.42 7.57
CA ALA A 359 9.25 -5.06 8.12
C ALA A 359 10.11 -6.31 8.38
N ARG A 360 9.55 -7.33 9.05
CA ARG A 360 10.25 -8.58 9.39
C ARG A 360 10.76 -9.31 8.14
N ARG A 361 10.03 -9.20 7.03
CA ARG A 361 10.43 -9.71 5.72
C ARG A 361 11.55 -8.94 5.03
N GLY A 362 12.01 -7.80 5.55
CA GLY A 362 13.06 -6.99 4.94
C GLY A 362 12.57 -6.01 3.88
N ILE A 363 11.26 -5.77 3.76
CA ILE A 363 10.74 -4.68 2.93
C ILE A 363 11.06 -3.35 3.63
N GLN A 364 11.63 -2.41 2.89
CA GLN A 364 12.08 -1.12 3.38
C GLN A 364 10.92 -0.13 3.53
N ALA A 365 10.95 0.70 4.57
CA ALA A 365 9.95 1.73 4.83
C ALA A 365 9.86 2.74 3.66
N GLU A 366 11.01 3.05 3.04
CA GLU A 366 11.11 3.95 1.89
C GLU A 366 10.32 3.42 0.68
N ALA A 367 10.30 2.10 0.47
CA ALA A 367 9.51 1.48 -0.59
C ALA A 367 8.01 1.68 -0.36
N ILE A 368 7.55 1.53 0.90
CA ILE A 368 6.14 1.75 1.27
C ILE A 368 5.77 3.23 1.15
N ARG A 369 6.65 4.14 1.60
CA ARG A 369 6.47 5.60 1.46
C ARG A 369 6.38 6.02 0.00
N GLN A 370 7.28 5.54 -0.85
CA GLN A 370 7.26 5.83 -2.28
C GLN A 370 5.98 5.29 -2.92
N LEU A 371 5.56 4.07 -2.58
CA LEU A 371 4.30 3.50 -3.07
C LEU A 371 3.10 4.40 -2.74
N MET A 372 2.95 4.80 -1.47
CA MET A 372 1.80 5.60 -1.05
C MET A 372 1.81 6.99 -1.69
N THR A 373 2.99 7.57 -1.87
CA THR A 373 3.17 8.86 -2.56
C THR A 373 2.78 8.74 -4.04
N GLU A 374 3.20 7.68 -4.74
CA GLU A 374 2.84 7.44 -6.15
C GLU A 374 1.32 7.25 -6.34
N ILE A 375 0.66 6.58 -5.40
CA ILE A 375 -0.80 6.38 -5.41
C ILE A 375 -1.52 7.72 -5.19
N GLY A 376 -1.10 8.46 -4.16
CA GLY A 376 -1.68 9.73 -3.75
C GLY A 376 -3.11 9.64 -3.24
N VAL A 377 -3.79 10.79 -3.17
CA VAL A 377 -5.14 10.94 -2.60
C VAL A 377 -6.25 10.95 -3.64
N LYS A 378 -6.12 10.15 -4.70
CA LYS A 378 -7.15 10.06 -5.75
C LYS A 378 -8.40 9.33 -5.23
N MET A 379 -9.58 9.79 -5.65
CA MET A 379 -10.89 9.20 -5.32
C MET A 379 -11.13 7.80 -5.92
N ALA A 380 -10.40 7.44 -6.97
CA ALA A 380 -10.49 6.13 -7.59
C ALA A 380 -9.87 5.05 -6.68
N ASP A 381 -10.53 3.88 -6.60
CA ASP A 381 -9.98 2.74 -5.87
C ASP A 381 -8.70 2.25 -6.55
N THR A 382 -7.75 1.81 -5.73
CA THR A 382 -6.45 1.33 -6.22
C THR A 382 -6.20 -0.06 -5.67
N ALA A 383 -5.91 -1.00 -6.57
CA ALA A 383 -5.39 -2.31 -6.22
C ALA A 383 -3.86 -2.27 -6.30
N VAL A 384 -3.20 -2.81 -5.27
CA VAL A 384 -1.75 -2.94 -5.19
C VAL A 384 -1.40 -4.41 -5.17
N SER A 385 -0.51 -4.79 -6.08
CA SER A 385 0.11 -6.11 -6.10
C SER A 385 1.43 -6.10 -5.32
N TRP A 386 1.77 -7.25 -4.73
CA TRP A 386 3.08 -7.45 -4.13
C TRP A 386 4.23 -7.18 -5.10
N LYS A 387 4.05 -7.49 -6.39
CA LYS A 387 5.06 -7.22 -7.43
C LYS A 387 5.45 -5.73 -7.50
N LYS A 388 4.49 -4.82 -7.31
CA LYS A 388 4.78 -3.39 -7.30
C LYS A 388 5.59 -2.99 -6.06
N ILE A 389 5.25 -3.53 -4.89
CA ILE A 389 6.03 -3.32 -3.65
C ILE A 389 7.46 -3.85 -3.83
N TYR A 390 7.61 -5.06 -4.35
CA TYR A 390 8.91 -5.70 -4.57
C TYR A 390 9.76 -4.94 -5.60
N GLY A 391 9.16 -4.44 -6.67
CA GLY A 391 9.87 -3.62 -7.65
C GLY A 391 10.44 -2.33 -7.04
N LEU A 392 9.68 -1.66 -6.17
CA LEU A 392 10.16 -0.48 -5.44
C LEU A 392 11.20 -0.86 -4.39
N ASN A 393 10.98 -1.96 -3.66
CA ASN A 393 11.90 -2.38 -2.62
C ASN A 393 13.26 -2.81 -3.18
N ARG A 394 13.25 -3.48 -4.35
CA ARG A 394 14.47 -3.86 -5.07
C ARG A 394 15.36 -2.68 -5.37
N THR A 395 14.81 -1.54 -5.80
CA THR A 395 15.64 -0.34 -6.09
C THR A 395 16.35 0.20 -4.85
N PHE A 396 15.81 -0.03 -3.65
CA PHE A 396 16.48 0.37 -2.40
C PHE A 396 17.48 -0.68 -1.91
N LEU A 397 17.20 -1.96 -2.13
CA LEU A 397 18.04 -3.06 -1.66
C LEU A 397 19.21 -3.38 -2.60
N GLU A 398 19.06 -3.27 -3.92
CA GLU A 398 20.13 -3.52 -4.89
C GLU A 398 21.37 -2.70 -4.60
N GLU A 399 21.20 -1.44 -4.16
CA GLU A 399 22.33 -0.58 -3.82
C GLU A 399 22.96 -0.92 -2.46
N LYS A 400 22.22 -1.53 -1.52
CA LYS A 400 22.63 -1.66 -0.10
C LYS A 400 23.03 -3.08 0.29
N ALA A 401 22.41 -4.10 -0.28
CA ALA A 401 22.54 -5.47 0.17
C ALA A 401 23.84 -6.11 -0.32
N ASN A 402 24.61 -6.69 0.60
CA ASN A 402 25.71 -7.57 0.23
C ASN A 402 25.17 -8.90 -0.31
N ARG A 403 25.93 -9.53 -1.20
CA ARG A 403 25.56 -10.76 -1.88
C ARG A 403 26.24 -11.95 -1.22
N TYR A 404 25.48 -13.02 -1.03
CA TYR A 404 25.99 -14.28 -0.55
C TYR A 404 25.45 -15.46 -1.35
N PHE A 405 26.18 -16.56 -1.35
CA PHE A 405 25.70 -17.85 -1.80
C PHE A 405 24.94 -18.56 -0.69
N MET A 406 23.72 -18.98 -1.04
CA MET A 406 22.94 -19.97 -0.33
C MET A 406 22.50 -21.03 -1.33
N VAL A 407 22.56 -22.28 -0.91
CA VAL A 407 22.02 -23.42 -1.62
C VAL A 407 20.80 -23.92 -0.85
N ALA A 408 19.62 -23.82 -1.47
CA ALA A 408 18.42 -24.49 -1.00
C ALA A 408 18.47 -25.98 -1.37
N HIS A 409 17.76 -26.83 -0.64
CA HIS A 409 17.70 -28.29 -0.89
C HIS A 409 19.09 -28.91 -1.15
N PRO A 410 20.03 -28.77 -0.21
CA PRO A 410 21.44 -29.01 -0.46
C PRO A 410 21.73 -30.48 -0.71
N GLN A 411 22.34 -30.78 -1.84
CA GLN A 411 22.94 -32.07 -2.14
C GLN A 411 24.46 -31.94 -2.09
N LEU A 412 25.10 -32.79 -1.28
CA LEU A 412 26.56 -32.87 -1.24
C LEU A 412 27.07 -33.50 -2.55
N VAL A 413 27.96 -32.79 -3.21
CA VAL A 413 28.58 -33.19 -4.47
C VAL A 413 30.10 -33.18 -4.30
N GLU A 414 30.71 -34.32 -4.59
CA GLU A 414 32.16 -34.46 -4.69
C GLU A 414 32.53 -34.53 -6.17
N ILE A 415 33.37 -33.61 -6.62
CA ILE A 415 33.72 -33.43 -8.02
C ILE A 415 35.01 -34.19 -8.30
N GLU A 416 34.90 -35.24 -9.10
CA GLU A 416 36.05 -36.06 -9.48
C GLU A 416 36.93 -35.35 -10.51
N GLY A 417 38.25 -35.51 -10.40
CA GLY A 417 39.20 -35.05 -11.41
C GLY A 417 39.50 -33.54 -11.39
N VAL A 418 39.08 -32.80 -10.36
CA VAL A 418 39.48 -31.39 -10.17
C VAL A 418 41.01 -31.32 -9.97
N PRO A 419 41.76 -30.57 -10.80
CA PRO A 419 43.19 -30.36 -10.59
C PRO A 419 43.48 -29.66 -9.25
N GLU A 420 44.48 -30.12 -8.51
CA GLU A 420 44.88 -29.51 -7.21
C GLU A 420 45.18 -28.02 -7.33
N SER A 421 45.70 -27.56 -8.48
CA SER A 421 45.98 -26.14 -8.74
C SER A 421 44.74 -25.24 -8.78
N LEU A 422 43.55 -25.83 -8.95
CA LEU A 422 42.27 -25.12 -8.94
C LEU A 422 41.56 -25.19 -7.58
N MET A 423 42.11 -25.96 -6.63
CA MET A 423 41.64 -25.96 -5.24
C MET A 423 42.25 -24.78 -4.49
N GLY A 424 41.46 -24.10 -3.68
CA GLY A 424 41.89 -22.92 -2.94
C GLY A 424 40.76 -21.93 -2.71
N THR A 425 41.13 -20.69 -2.42
CA THR A 425 40.17 -19.62 -2.17
C THR A 425 39.70 -19.00 -3.47
N VAL A 426 38.39 -19.07 -3.74
CA VAL A 426 37.72 -18.31 -4.77
C VAL A 426 37.25 -16.99 -4.15
N GLU A 427 37.79 -15.87 -4.63
CA GLU A 427 37.42 -14.54 -4.15
C GLU A 427 36.30 -13.94 -5.02
N ARG A 428 35.26 -13.41 -4.39
CA ARG A 428 34.17 -12.69 -5.06
C ARG A 428 33.90 -11.37 -4.34
N PRO A 429 33.51 -10.29 -5.03
CA PRO A 429 33.10 -9.07 -4.35
C PRO A 429 31.81 -9.29 -3.57
N LEU A 430 31.70 -8.67 -2.39
CA LEU A 430 30.42 -8.65 -1.64
C LEU A 430 29.32 -7.93 -2.42
N HIS A 431 29.69 -6.92 -3.23
CA HIS A 431 28.79 -6.27 -4.16
C HIS A 431 29.54 -5.86 -5.45
N PRO A 432 29.03 -6.18 -6.65
CA PRO A 432 29.76 -5.94 -7.90
C PRO A 432 29.99 -4.44 -8.18
N ASP A 433 29.05 -3.58 -7.80
CA ASP A 433 29.13 -2.14 -8.04
C ASP A 433 29.77 -1.36 -6.86
N HIS A 434 30.01 -2.02 -5.72
CA HIS A 434 30.55 -1.41 -4.48
C HIS A 434 31.75 -2.21 -3.96
N LEU A 435 32.85 -2.20 -4.72
CA LEU A 435 34.07 -2.96 -4.42
C LEU A 435 34.75 -2.53 -3.11
N ASP A 436 34.47 -1.32 -2.62
CA ASP A 436 34.93 -0.80 -1.34
C ASP A 436 34.41 -1.59 -0.14
N ARG A 437 33.33 -2.36 -0.31
CA ARG A 437 32.78 -3.25 0.72
C ARG A 437 33.61 -4.51 0.95
N GLY A 438 34.58 -4.77 0.08
CA GLY A 438 35.49 -5.88 0.19
C GLY A 438 35.04 -7.15 -0.53
N MET A 439 35.82 -8.20 -0.29
CA MET A 439 35.69 -9.49 -0.94
C MET A 439 35.23 -10.54 0.06
N ARG A 440 34.44 -11.49 -0.41
CA ARG A 440 34.11 -12.75 0.27
C ARG A 440 34.97 -13.87 -0.30
N ALA A 441 35.34 -14.80 0.57
CA ALA A 441 36.27 -15.89 0.30
C ALA A 441 35.53 -17.23 0.39
N LEU A 442 35.61 -18.02 -0.69
CA LEU A 442 34.98 -19.33 -0.81
C LEU A 442 36.07 -20.40 -0.91
N ASN A 443 36.19 -21.25 0.10
CA ASN A 443 37.23 -22.29 0.15
C ASN A 443 36.84 -23.53 -0.69
N PHE A 444 37.21 -23.54 -1.96
CA PHE A 444 36.92 -24.62 -2.89
C PHE A 444 37.93 -25.78 -2.75
N ASN A 445 37.43 -26.97 -2.42
CA ASN A 445 38.25 -28.19 -2.28
C ASN A 445 37.67 -29.38 -3.08
N GLY A 446 36.79 -29.12 -4.04
CA GLY A 446 36.10 -30.15 -4.82
C GLY A 446 34.87 -30.78 -4.14
N ARG A 447 34.60 -30.47 -2.86
CA ARG A 447 33.39 -30.89 -2.15
C ARG A 447 32.48 -29.69 -1.88
N VAL A 448 31.32 -29.68 -2.53
CA VAL A 448 30.39 -28.55 -2.50
C VAL A 448 28.95 -29.01 -2.27
N TYR A 449 28.12 -28.14 -1.74
CA TYR A 449 26.68 -28.26 -1.83
C TYR A 449 26.18 -27.58 -3.11
N LEU A 450 25.29 -28.26 -3.83
CA LEU A 450 24.50 -27.71 -4.94
C LEU A 450 23.02 -27.87 -4.64
N ASP A 451 22.19 -27.03 -5.24
CA ASP A 451 20.74 -27.20 -5.13
C ASP A 451 20.36 -28.45 -5.92
N SER A 452 19.59 -29.34 -5.30
CA SER A 452 19.12 -30.55 -5.97
C SER A 452 18.35 -30.26 -7.26
N GLU A 453 17.71 -29.09 -7.37
CA GLU A 453 17.00 -28.67 -8.59
C GLU A 453 17.94 -28.24 -9.72
N ASP A 454 19.18 -27.86 -9.40
CA ASP A 454 20.19 -27.45 -10.37
C ASP A 454 20.99 -28.65 -10.92
N ILE A 455 20.91 -29.83 -10.29
CA ILE A 455 21.64 -31.02 -10.72
C ILE A 455 20.99 -31.60 -12.00
N PRO A 456 21.72 -31.70 -13.12
CA PRO A 456 21.18 -32.21 -14.37
C PRO A 456 20.64 -33.62 -14.24
N THR A 457 19.46 -33.82 -14.80
CA THR A 457 18.86 -35.16 -14.96
C THR A 457 19.25 -35.83 -16.27
N GLN A 458 19.76 -35.05 -17.24
CA GLN A 458 20.20 -35.53 -18.54
C GLN A 458 21.74 -35.56 -18.63
N PRO A 459 22.33 -36.63 -19.19
CA PRO A 459 23.77 -36.70 -19.37
C PRO A 459 24.28 -35.67 -20.38
N GLY A 460 25.46 -35.11 -20.11
CA GLY A 460 26.14 -34.17 -21.02
C GLY A 460 25.78 -32.70 -20.82
N GLU A 461 24.88 -32.37 -19.90
CA GLU A 461 24.71 -30.98 -19.45
C GLU A 461 25.90 -30.56 -18.57
N VAL A 462 26.32 -29.30 -18.72
CA VAL A 462 27.45 -28.72 -17.99
C VAL A 462 26.92 -27.66 -17.04
N LEU A 463 27.38 -27.69 -15.79
CA LEU A 463 27.17 -26.62 -14.83
C LEU A 463 28.44 -25.78 -14.70
N ARG A 464 28.27 -24.45 -14.67
CA ARG A 464 29.31 -23.50 -14.30
C ARG A 464 29.12 -23.16 -12.83
N LEU A 465 29.98 -23.66 -11.95
CA LEU A 465 30.05 -23.20 -10.57
C LEU A 465 30.60 -21.78 -10.58
N MET A 466 29.78 -20.81 -10.17
CA MET A 466 30.12 -19.39 -10.24
C MET A 466 31.55 -19.09 -9.72
N ASP A 467 32.38 -18.49 -10.58
CA ASP A 467 33.80 -18.14 -10.39
C ASP A 467 34.75 -19.28 -9.94
N ALA A 468 34.31 -20.55 -9.96
CA ALA A 468 35.13 -21.72 -9.65
C ALA A 468 35.44 -22.52 -10.93
N VAL A 469 34.83 -23.70 -11.12
CA VAL A 469 35.05 -24.60 -12.27
C VAL A 469 33.76 -24.91 -13.04
N ASN A 470 33.89 -25.61 -14.17
CA ASN A 470 32.80 -26.25 -14.91
C ASN A 470 32.77 -27.74 -14.58
N ILE A 471 31.58 -28.29 -14.38
CA ILE A 471 31.37 -29.70 -14.05
C ILE A 471 30.30 -30.30 -14.96
N THR A 472 30.34 -31.62 -15.12
CA THR A 472 29.27 -32.40 -15.74
C THR A 472 28.94 -33.61 -14.87
N PHE A 473 27.82 -34.26 -15.15
CA PHE A 473 27.39 -35.46 -14.43
C PHE A 473 27.43 -36.67 -15.37
N GLN A 474 28.12 -37.73 -14.96
CA GLN A 474 28.15 -39.03 -15.63
C GLN A 474 27.73 -40.09 -14.62
N ASP A 475 26.71 -40.89 -14.96
CA ASP A 475 26.16 -41.93 -14.08
C ASP A 475 25.82 -41.44 -12.65
N GLY A 476 25.38 -40.18 -12.54
CA GLY A 476 25.05 -39.54 -11.27
C GLY A 476 26.24 -39.02 -10.45
N GLN A 477 27.46 -39.13 -10.98
CA GLN A 477 28.69 -38.63 -10.36
C GLN A 477 29.15 -37.35 -11.05
N ALA A 478 29.55 -36.36 -10.25
CA ALA A 478 30.08 -35.11 -10.78
C ALA A 478 31.54 -35.27 -11.19
N GLN A 479 31.87 -34.81 -12.40
CA GLN A 479 33.22 -34.82 -12.95
C GLN A 479 33.62 -33.41 -13.37
N TYR A 480 34.88 -33.06 -13.13
CA TYR A 480 35.49 -31.86 -13.66
C TYR A 480 35.47 -31.87 -15.18
N HIS A 481 35.00 -30.78 -15.77
CA HIS A 481 34.95 -30.60 -17.22
C HIS A 481 36.05 -29.65 -17.70
N SER A 482 36.08 -28.44 -17.17
CA SER A 482 37.03 -27.37 -17.51
C SER A 482 36.97 -26.24 -16.47
N GLU A 483 37.82 -25.22 -16.57
CA GLU A 483 37.80 -24.07 -15.66
C GLU A 483 37.20 -22.81 -16.31
N GLY A 484 37.59 -22.55 -17.55
CA GLY A 484 37.39 -21.26 -18.20
C GLY A 484 35.93 -20.95 -18.56
N LEU A 485 35.67 -19.65 -18.69
CA LEU A 485 34.35 -19.14 -19.05
C LEU A 485 34.01 -19.38 -20.53
N ASP A 486 35.02 -19.46 -21.40
CA ASP A 486 34.80 -19.68 -22.83
C ASP A 486 34.34 -21.11 -23.10
N GLU A 487 34.93 -22.10 -22.43
CA GLU A 487 34.46 -23.49 -22.45
C GLU A 487 33.04 -23.61 -21.87
N ALA A 488 32.74 -22.85 -20.80
CA ALA A 488 31.40 -22.80 -20.24
C ALA A 488 30.37 -22.25 -21.25
N ARG A 489 30.74 -21.20 -22.00
CA ARG A 489 29.89 -20.61 -23.06
C ARG A 489 29.70 -21.56 -24.24
N GLU A 490 30.76 -22.23 -24.68
CA GLU A 490 30.71 -23.23 -25.75
C GLU A 490 29.79 -24.39 -25.38
N ALA A 491 29.87 -24.87 -24.13
CA ALA A 491 29.01 -25.92 -23.58
C ALA A 491 27.59 -25.44 -23.21
N LYS A 492 27.29 -24.14 -23.33
CA LYS A 492 26.04 -23.51 -22.85
C LYS A 492 25.75 -23.84 -21.40
N ALA A 493 26.78 -23.83 -20.57
CA ALA A 493 26.72 -24.26 -19.18
C ALA A 493 25.70 -23.44 -18.38
N HIS A 494 24.93 -24.12 -17.53
CA HIS A 494 24.04 -23.45 -16.59
C HIS A 494 24.85 -22.90 -15.41
N ILE A 495 24.78 -21.59 -15.17
CA ILE A 495 25.54 -20.95 -14.10
C ILE A 495 24.79 -21.10 -12.77
N VAL A 496 25.45 -21.70 -11.78
CA VAL A 496 24.86 -22.02 -10.48
C VAL A 496 25.71 -21.49 -9.33
N GLN A 497 25.05 -21.00 -8.28
CA GLN A 497 25.71 -20.78 -7.00
C GLN A 497 26.01 -22.13 -6.33
N TRP A 498 26.98 -22.11 -5.44
CA TRP A 498 27.46 -23.31 -4.74
C TRP A 498 28.00 -22.89 -3.38
N VAL A 499 28.03 -23.81 -2.44
CA VAL A 499 28.59 -23.55 -1.09
C VAL A 499 29.65 -24.60 -0.80
N PRO A 500 30.88 -24.23 -0.38
CA PRO A 500 31.86 -25.19 0.11
C PRO A 500 31.26 -26.08 1.19
N ALA A 501 31.48 -27.40 1.12
CA ALA A 501 30.97 -28.30 2.16
C ALA A 501 31.70 -28.09 3.51
N THR A 502 32.92 -27.53 3.46
CA THR A 502 33.68 -27.14 4.65
C THR A 502 33.21 -25.78 5.15
N ASN A 503 32.94 -25.68 6.46
CA ASN A 503 32.44 -24.47 7.13
C ASN A 503 31.13 -23.91 6.55
N ALA A 504 30.32 -24.75 5.89
CA ALA A 504 28.98 -24.39 5.47
C ALA A 504 28.14 -23.98 6.69
N VAL A 505 27.42 -22.86 6.58
CA VAL A 505 26.59 -22.32 7.67
C VAL A 505 25.16 -22.79 7.45
N GLU A 506 24.60 -23.52 8.41
CA GLU A 506 23.22 -23.98 8.33
C GLU A 506 22.27 -22.77 8.29
N THR A 507 21.36 -22.77 7.31
CA THR A 507 20.51 -21.62 7.04
C THR A 507 19.08 -22.06 6.75
N GLU A 508 18.12 -21.44 7.43
CA GLU A 508 16.69 -21.53 7.15
C GLU A 508 16.18 -20.24 6.56
N MET A 509 15.21 -20.34 5.67
CA MET A 509 14.55 -19.20 5.06
C MET A 509 13.04 -19.38 5.12
N VAL A 510 12.38 -18.48 5.87
CA VAL A 510 10.93 -18.42 5.95
C VAL A 510 10.38 -17.68 4.73
N MET A 511 9.58 -18.38 3.94
CA MET A 511 8.97 -17.87 2.72
C MET A 511 7.68 -17.07 3.02
N PRO A 512 7.16 -16.26 2.07
CA PRO A 512 5.97 -15.45 2.30
C PRO A 512 4.70 -16.23 2.65
N ASP A 513 4.64 -17.52 2.31
CA ASP A 513 3.55 -18.45 2.68
C ASP A 513 3.80 -19.18 4.01
N ALA A 514 4.82 -18.75 4.75
CA ALA A 514 5.32 -19.34 6.00
C ALA A 514 5.92 -20.75 5.86
N THR A 515 6.17 -21.25 4.64
CA THR A 515 6.99 -22.44 4.45
C THR A 515 8.45 -22.15 4.77
N ILE A 516 9.19 -23.17 5.21
CA ILE A 516 10.61 -23.04 5.56
C ILE A 516 11.42 -23.79 4.50
N VAL A 517 12.39 -23.09 3.91
CA VAL A 517 13.40 -23.67 3.03
C VAL A 517 14.71 -23.76 3.80
N SER A 518 15.15 -24.98 4.08
CA SER A 518 16.43 -25.25 4.74
C SER A 518 17.56 -25.43 3.71
N GLY A 519 18.76 -25.05 4.10
CA GLY A 519 19.92 -25.09 3.23
C GLY A 519 21.23 -24.73 3.93
N TYR A 520 22.24 -24.43 3.13
CA TYR A 520 23.53 -23.94 3.60
C TYR A 520 23.91 -22.65 2.91
N ALA A 521 24.51 -21.74 3.66
CA ALA A 521 25.14 -20.53 3.16
C ALA A 521 26.67 -20.60 3.27
N GLU A 522 27.37 -19.77 2.50
CA GLU A 522 28.83 -19.66 2.58
C GLU A 522 29.31 -19.09 3.93
N GLU A 523 30.49 -19.51 4.40
CA GLU A 523 31.08 -19.06 5.68
C GLU A 523 31.19 -17.53 5.80
N SER A 524 31.41 -16.84 4.67
CA SER A 524 31.52 -15.38 4.63
C SER A 524 30.25 -14.64 5.10
N ILE A 525 29.13 -15.35 5.30
CA ILE A 525 27.89 -14.79 5.84
C ILE A 525 27.92 -14.58 7.36
N SER A 526 28.85 -15.21 8.09
CA SER A 526 28.90 -15.14 9.57
C SER A 526 28.89 -13.72 10.17
N PRO A 527 29.49 -12.68 9.55
CA PRO A 527 29.44 -11.31 10.04
C PRO A 527 28.10 -10.58 9.84
N VAL A 528 27.17 -11.12 9.06
CA VAL A 528 25.85 -10.50 8.83
C VAL A 528 25.09 -10.49 10.14
N GLU A 529 24.56 -9.35 10.58
CA GLU A 529 23.85 -9.21 11.85
C GLU A 529 22.32 -9.29 11.71
N VAL A 530 21.63 -9.56 12.83
CA VAL A 530 20.16 -9.50 12.84
C VAL A 530 19.71 -8.12 12.36
N ASP A 531 18.64 -8.10 11.56
CA ASP A 531 18.13 -6.95 10.81
C ASP A 531 18.84 -6.61 9.49
N ASP A 532 20.04 -7.15 9.23
CA ASP A 532 20.67 -6.96 7.93
C ASP A 532 19.84 -7.62 6.82
N VAL A 533 19.71 -6.92 5.69
CA VAL A 533 19.10 -7.43 4.47
C VAL A 533 20.19 -7.73 3.46
N VAL A 534 20.25 -8.99 3.05
CA VAL A 534 21.24 -9.50 2.10
C VAL A 534 20.57 -10.00 0.83
N GLN A 535 21.35 -10.16 -0.24
CA GLN A 535 20.91 -10.85 -1.45
C GLN A 535 21.51 -12.25 -1.49
N MET A 536 20.66 -13.27 -1.39
CA MET A 536 21.03 -14.65 -1.68
C MET A 536 21.02 -14.82 -3.20
N GLU A 537 22.19 -14.96 -3.82
CA GLU A 537 22.30 -14.98 -5.29
C GLU A 537 21.45 -16.11 -5.90
N ARG A 538 20.76 -15.80 -7.02
CA ARG A 538 19.75 -16.65 -7.69
C ARG A 538 18.49 -17.00 -6.88
N ILE A 539 18.45 -16.67 -5.59
CA ILE A 539 17.27 -16.88 -4.72
C ILE A 539 16.46 -15.58 -4.58
N GLY A 540 17.06 -14.52 -4.03
CA GLY A 540 16.40 -13.24 -3.76
C GLY A 540 16.95 -12.52 -2.54
N PHE A 541 16.30 -11.43 -2.15
CA PHE A 541 16.62 -10.67 -0.94
C PHE A 541 15.98 -11.30 0.28
N ALA A 542 16.69 -11.30 1.41
CA ALA A 542 16.19 -11.79 2.68
C ALA A 542 16.80 -11.02 3.86
N ARG A 543 16.00 -10.84 4.92
CA ARG A 543 16.43 -10.23 6.19
C ARG A 543 16.87 -11.31 7.16
N LEU A 544 18.01 -11.16 7.83
CA LEU A 544 18.40 -12.04 8.93
C LEU A 544 17.52 -11.73 10.15
N ASP A 545 16.77 -12.72 10.63
CA ASP A 545 15.82 -12.58 11.74
C ASP A 545 16.39 -13.11 13.06
N GLY A 546 17.25 -14.13 13.01
CA GLY A 546 17.87 -14.70 14.20
C GLY A 546 19.11 -15.53 13.91
N LYS A 547 19.96 -15.66 14.94
CA LYS A 547 21.14 -16.52 15.00
C LYS A 547 21.02 -17.42 16.23
N GLU A 548 20.82 -18.72 16.04
CA GLU A 548 20.67 -19.68 17.14
C GLU A 548 21.55 -20.90 16.87
N ASP A 549 22.40 -21.28 17.83
CA ASP A 549 23.27 -22.47 17.76
C ASP A 549 24.12 -22.61 16.47
N GLY A 550 24.48 -21.49 15.83
CA GLY A 550 25.24 -21.47 14.58
C GLY A 550 24.38 -21.63 13.31
N GLN A 551 23.06 -21.80 13.47
CA GLN A 551 22.08 -21.73 12.40
C GLN A 551 21.59 -20.29 12.22
N LEU A 552 21.43 -19.87 10.96
CA LEU A 552 20.89 -18.57 10.60
C LEU A 552 19.45 -18.72 10.09
N ARG A 553 18.53 -17.89 10.59
CA ARG A 553 17.16 -17.85 10.09
C ARG A 553 16.88 -16.53 9.38
N PHE A 554 16.59 -16.61 8.09
CA PHE A 554 16.21 -15.47 7.26
C PHE A 554 14.70 -15.45 7.00
N TYR A 555 14.17 -14.26 6.76
CA TYR A 555 12.84 -14.06 6.18
C TYR A 555 12.97 -13.52 4.77
N TYR A 556 12.33 -14.20 3.83
CA TYR A 556 12.39 -13.86 2.43
C TYR A 556 11.58 -12.60 2.10
N ALA A 557 12.23 -11.64 1.45
CA ALA A 557 11.60 -10.43 0.95
C ALA A 557 10.93 -10.70 -0.40
N HIS A 558 11.75 -10.81 -1.46
CA HIS A 558 11.37 -11.01 -2.85
C HIS A 558 12.61 -11.31 -3.71
N LYS A 559 12.39 -11.74 -4.96
CA LYS A 559 13.47 -11.92 -5.96
C LYS A 559 14.13 -10.62 -6.35
#